data_AF-A0A819D707-F1
#
_entry.id   AF-A0A819D707-F1
#
_cell.length_a   1.000
_cell.length_b   1.000
_cell.length_c   1.000
_cell.angle_alpha   90.00
_cell.angle_beta   90.00
_cell.angle_gamma   90.00
#
_symmetry.space_group_name_H-M   'P 1'
#
loop_
_entity.id
_entity.type
_entity.pdbx_description
1 polymer ?
#
loop_
_entity_poly.entity_id
_entity_poly.type
_entity_poly.pdbx_seq_one_letter_code
_entity_poly.pdbx_strand_id
1 'polypeptide(L)'
;MLGSDWTYQQDSARPHTHRLTQEWCAENFPDFISKERWPPNSRDLCSLDYSLWNELGQCMNWNRITTNTTLIEEIKRSVITYDKKNGGNYIH
;
A
#
# COMPACT_ATOMS: atom_id res chain seq x y z
N MET A 1 0.35 8.16 -16.11
CA MET A 1 -0.10 6.76 -16.05
C MET A 1 1.13 5.89 -15.98
N LEU A 2 1.16 4.94 -15.05
CA LEU A 2 2.16 3.87 -15.03
C LEU A 2 2.02 3.11 -16.35
N GLY A 3 3.12 2.88 -17.08
CA GLY A 3 3.10 2.19 -18.38
C GLY A 3 2.71 0.71 -18.26
N SER A 4 3.19 -0.15 -19.16
CA SER A 4 3.01 -1.60 -19.05
C SER A 4 4.14 -2.31 -18.29
N ASP A 5 5.13 -1.57 -17.79
CA ASP A 5 6.33 -2.10 -17.13
C ASP A 5 6.23 -1.92 -15.62
N TRP A 6 5.36 -2.70 -14.98
CA TRP A 6 5.22 -2.73 -13.52
C TRP A 6 4.71 -4.08 -13.03
N THR A 7 5.09 -4.41 -11.80
CA THR A 7 4.70 -5.65 -11.11
C THR A 7 3.83 -5.32 -9.91
N TYR A 8 2.66 -5.95 -9.81
CA TYR A 8 1.82 -5.85 -8.61
C TYR A 8 2.42 -6.68 -7.47
N GLN A 9 2.45 -6.13 -6.25
CA GLN A 9 2.92 -6.80 -5.04
C GLN A 9 1.88 -6.61 -3.93
N GLN A 10 1.56 -7.68 -3.21
CA GLN A 10 0.72 -7.68 -2.01
C GLN A 10 1.23 -8.71 -0.99
N ASP A 11 0.73 -8.67 0.24
CA ASP A 11 1.11 -9.61 1.30
C ASP A 11 0.40 -10.98 1.18
N SER A 12 0.66 -11.88 2.12
CA SER A 12 0.07 -13.23 2.16
C SER A 12 -1.26 -13.31 2.92
N ALA A 13 -2.03 -12.22 3.06
CA ALA A 13 -3.34 -12.29 3.71
C ALA A 13 -4.25 -13.32 3.03
N ARG A 14 -5.14 -13.98 3.79
CA ARG A 14 -6.01 -15.05 3.27
C ARG A 14 -6.79 -14.64 2.00
N PRO A 15 -7.39 -13.43 1.90
CA PRO A 15 -8.06 -13.00 0.68
C PRO A 15 -7.12 -12.87 -0.53
N HIS A 16 -5.86 -12.47 -0.30
CA HIS A 16 -4.87 -12.28 -1.35
C HIS A 16 -4.37 -13.61 -1.90
N THR A 17 -4.20 -14.62 -1.04
CA THR A 17 -3.78 -15.99 -1.43
C THR A 17 -4.90 -16.86 -2.01
N HIS A 18 -6.15 -16.37 -1.99
CA HIS A 18 -7.30 -17.09 -2.52
C HIS A 18 -7.19 -17.25 -4.03
N ARG A 19 -7.62 -18.41 -4.55
CA ARG A 19 -7.51 -18.77 -5.97
C ARG A 19 -8.11 -17.69 -6.89
N LEU A 20 -9.32 -17.24 -6.58
CA LEU A 20 -10.01 -16.22 -7.39
C LEU A 20 -9.24 -14.89 -7.46
N THR A 21 -8.59 -14.48 -6.36
CA THR A 21 -7.79 -13.26 -6.34
C THR A 21 -6.52 -13.43 -7.17
N GLN A 22 -5.85 -14.57 -7.05
CA GLN A 22 -4.64 -14.88 -7.81
C GLN A 22 -4.91 -14.94 -9.32
N GLU A 23 -5.99 -15.61 -9.74
CA GLU A 23 -6.43 -15.68 -11.14
C GLU A 23 -6.75 -14.29 -11.69
N TRP A 24 -7.53 -13.49 -10.95
CA TRP A 24 -7.86 -12.14 -11.37
C TRP A 24 -6.61 -11.27 -11.52
N CYS A 25 -5.65 -11.35 -10.59
CA CYS A 25 -4.40 -10.59 -10.71
C CYS A 25 -3.60 -10.99 -11.95
N ALA A 26 -3.51 -12.29 -12.26
CA ALA A 26 -2.80 -12.79 -13.43
C ALA A 26 -3.45 -12.38 -14.76
N GLU A 27 -4.78 -12.22 -14.79
CA GLU A 27 -5.52 -11.81 -15.98
C GLU A 27 -5.52 -10.29 -16.22
N ASN A 28 -5.37 -9.48 -15.14
CA ASN A 28 -5.61 -8.03 -15.19
C ASN A 28 -4.35 -7.17 -15.03
N PHE A 29 -3.22 -7.73 -14.57
CA PHE A 29 -1.99 -6.97 -14.34
C PHE A 29 -0.87 -7.37 -15.32
N PRO A 30 0.04 -6.45 -15.70
CA PRO A 30 1.16 -6.78 -16.58
C PRO A 30 2.12 -7.82 -15.98
N ASP A 31 2.38 -7.72 -14.67
CA ASP A 31 3.07 -8.73 -13.88
C ASP A 31 2.57 -8.69 -12.43
N PHE A 32 2.70 -9.80 -11.71
CA PHE A 32 2.26 -9.95 -10.33
C PHE A 32 3.12 -10.97 -9.56
N ILE A 33 3.47 -10.65 -8.32
CA ILE A 33 4.11 -11.60 -7.41
C ILE A 33 3.05 -12.53 -6.82
N SER A 34 2.92 -13.73 -7.41
CA SER A 34 1.99 -14.76 -6.92
C SER A 34 2.33 -15.20 -5.49
N LYS A 35 1.35 -15.83 -4.83
CA LYS A 35 1.53 -16.38 -3.48
C LYS A 35 2.65 -17.41 -3.38
N GLU A 36 2.98 -18.11 -4.48
CA GLU A 36 4.08 -19.07 -4.55
C GLU A 36 5.45 -18.38 -4.66
N ARG A 37 5.50 -17.17 -5.23
CA ARG A 37 6.71 -16.36 -5.34
C ARG A 37 6.96 -15.51 -4.10
N TRP A 38 5.91 -15.18 -3.34
CA TRP A 38 6.03 -14.38 -2.13
C TRP A 38 6.51 -15.23 -0.94
N PRO A 39 7.59 -14.81 -0.24
CA PRO A 39 8.09 -15.55 0.91
C PRO A 39 7.12 -15.49 2.11
N PRO A 40 6.90 -16.61 2.82
CA PRO A 40 5.98 -16.65 3.95
C PRO A 40 6.50 -15.81 5.14
N ASN A 41 5.57 -15.13 5.83
CA ASN A 41 5.83 -14.29 7.02
C ASN A 41 6.77 -13.08 6.79
N SER A 42 6.95 -12.63 5.55
CA SER A 42 7.84 -11.52 5.22
C SER A 42 7.16 -10.15 5.27
N ARG A 43 6.77 -9.71 6.47
CA ARG A 43 6.23 -8.35 6.68
C ARG A 43 7.27 -7.26 6.37
N ASP A 44 8.54 -7.57 6.60
CA ASP A 44 9.69 -6.74 6.28
C ASP A 44 9.86 -6.47 4.77
N LEU A 45 9.31 -7.34 3.92
CA LEU A 45 9.38 -7.17 2.47
C LEU A 45 8.18 -6.42 1.89
N CYS A 46 7.09 -6.24 2.64
CA CYS A 46 5.97 -5.44 2.22
C CYS A 46 6.29 -3.96 2.45
N SER A 47 6.58 -3.21 1.39
CA SER A 47 6.99 -1.79 1.48
C SER A 47 5.97 -0.91 2.22
N LEU A 48 4.68 -1.25 2.12
CA LEU A 48 3.60 -0.61 2.87
C LEU A 48 3.77 -0.80 4.38
N ASP A 49 3.99 -2.04 4.82
CA ASP A 49 4.12 -2.41 6.24
C ASP A 49 5.47 -2.01 6.84
N TYR A 50 6.54 -2.14 6.07
CA TYR A 50 7.89 -1.81 6.53
C TYR A 50 8.07 -0.29 6.72
N SER A 51 7.52 0.53 5.82
CA SER A 51 7.81 1.96 5.80
C SER A 51 6.56 2.82 5.75
N LEU A 52 5.71 2.67 4.73
CA LEU A 52 4.73 3.71 4.40
C LEU A 52 3.73 3.95 5.53
N TRP A 53 3.18 2.89 6.15
CA TRP A 53 2.20 3.05 7.22
C TRP A 53 2.76 3.80 8.44
N ASN A 54 4.03 3.54 8.78
CA ASN A 54 4.70 4.24 9.87
C ASN A 54 4.90 5.73 9.53
N GLU A 55 5.38 6.04 8.32
CA GLU A 55 5.60 7.41 7.87
C GLU A 55 4.30 8.22 7.80
N LEU A 56 3.22 7.63 7.27
CA LEU A 56 1.90 8.26 7.24
C LEU A 56 1.37 8.48 8.65
N GLY A 57 1.51 7.49 9.54
CA GLY A 57 1.10 7.59 10.94
C GLY A 57 1.82 8.71 11.70
N GLN A 58 3.10 8.95 11.41
CA GLN A 58 3.85 10.08 11.96
C GLN A 58 3.37 11.44 11.42
N CYS A 59 2.82 11.47 10.21
CA CYS A 59 2.26 12.68 9.60
C CYS A 59 0.81 12.98 10.02
N MET A 60 0.13 12.03 10.68
CA MET A 60 -1.26 12.17 11.14
C MET A 60 -1.37 12.98 12.43
N ASN A 61 -2.46 13.72 12.59
CA ASN A 61 -2.81 14.37 13.84
C ASN A 61 -3.87 13.53 14.55
N TRP A 62 -3.41 12.61 15.38
CA TRP A 62 -4.26 11.64 16.08
C TRP A 62 -5.34 12.29 16.95
N ASN A 63 -5.12 13.51 17.45
CA ASN A 63 -6.11 14.23 18.26
C ASN A 63 -7.33 14.70 17.47
N ARG A 64 -7.24 14.78 16.13
CA ARG A 64 -8.37 15.16 15.27
C ARG A 64 -9.29 13.99 14.96
N ILE A 65 -8.86 12.76 15.23
CA ILE A 65 -9.54 11.55 14.79
C ILE A 65 -10.54 11.12 15.86
N THR A 66 -11.82 11.40 15.62
CA THR A 66 -12.92 11.04 16.52
C THR A 66 -14.02 10.25 15.81
N THR A 67 -13.96 10.18 14.48
CA THR A 67 -14.95 9.55 13.61
C THR A 67 -14.25 8.93 12.40
N ASN A 68 -14.95 8.04 11.68
CA ASN A 68 -14.43 7.50 10.42
C ASN A 68 -14.19 8.61 9.37
N THR A 69 -15.01 9.66 9.37
CA THR A 69 -14.83 10.80 8.47
C THR A 69 -13.51 11.53 8.75
N THR A 70 -13.27 11.87 10.02
CA THR A 70 -12.04 12.56 10.43
C THR A 70 -10.79 11.69 10.25
N LEU A 71 -10.93 10.36 10.39
CA LEU A 71 -9.86 9.41 10.05
C LEU A 71 -9.50 9.48 8.56
N ILE A 72 -10.49 9.40 7.66
CA ILE A 72 -10.26 9.45 6.20
C ILE A 72 -9.62 10.78 5.80
N GLU A 73 -10.09 11.89 6.38
CA GLU A 73 -9.51 13.22 6.14
C GLU A 73 -8.04 13.30 6.59
N GLU A 74 -7.72 12.76 7.77
CA GLU A 74 -6.35 12.77 8.29
C GLU A 74 -5.41 11.85 7.50
N ILE A 75 -5.88 10.70 7.00
CA ILE A 75 -5.10 9.85 6.09
C ILE A 75 -4.79 10.58 4.78
N LYS A 76 -5.80 11.23 4.16
CA LYS A 76 -5.58 12.02 2.94
C LYS A 76 -4.58 13.15 3.18
N ARG A 77 -4.70 13.84 4.33
CA ARG A 77 -3.78 14.90 4.72
C ARG A 77 -2.36 14.38 4.96
N SER A 78 -2.20 13.23 5.59
CA SER A 78 -0.89 12.66 5.91
C SER A 78 -0.13 12.28 4.64
N VAL A 79 -0.81 11.75 3.62
CA VAL A 79 -0.22 11.47 2.30
C VAL A 79 0.35 12.74 1.66
N ILE A 80 -0.42 13.83 1.61
CA ILE A 80 0.03 15.12 1.07
C ILE A 80 1.20 15.69 1.89
N THR A 81 1.15 15.52 3.22
CA THR A 81 2.19 16.02 4.13
C THR A 81 3.50 15.28 3.92
N TYR A 82 3.43 13.94 3.81
CA TYR A 82 4.57 13.09 3.54
C TYR A 82 5.22 13.43 2.20
N ASP A 83 4.44 13.60 1.13
CA ASP A 83 4.99 13.95 -0.18
C ASP A 83 5.72 15.30 -0.17
N LYS A 84 5.11 16.33 0.44
CA LYS A 84 5.76 17.64 0.61
C LYS A 84 7.05 17.56 1.41
N LYS A 85 7.08 16.76 2.49
CA LYS A 85 8.29 16.52 3.30
C LYS A 85 9.41 15.89 2.46
N ASN A 86 9.06 15.07 1.47
CA ASN A 86 10.00 14.37 0.61
C ASN A 86 10.17 15.05 -0.77
N GLY A 87 9.86 16.34 -0.90
CA GLY A 87 10.15 17.11 -2.11
C GLY A 87 9.16 16.96 -3.26
N GLY A 88 7.99 16.35 -3.05
CA GLY A 88 6.86 16.41 -3.97
C GLY A 88 6.89 15.45 -5.17
N ASN A 89 7.72 14.40 -5.12
CA ASN A 89 7.97 13.49 -6.25
C ASN A 89 7.62 12.03 -5.97
N TYR A 90 7.02 11.70 -4.81
CA TYR A 90 6.89 10.31 -4.36
C TYR A 90 5.49 9.71 -4.60
N ILE A 91 4.49 10.53 -4.89
CA ILE A 91 3.13 10.08 -5.21
C ILE A 91 2.70 10.67 -6.56
N HIS A 92 2.78 9.84 -7.61
CA HIS A 92 2.39 10.16 -8.99
C HIS A 92 1.35 9.16 -9.51
#